data_AF-A0A6V8LAJ0-F1
#
_entry.id   AF-A0A6V8LAJ0-F1
#
_cell.length_a   1.000
_cell.length_b   1.000
_cell.length_c   1.000
_cell.angle_alpha   90.00
_cell.angle_beta   90.00
_cell.angle_gamma   90.00
#
_symmetry.space_group_name_H-M   'P 1'
#
loop_
_entity.id
_entity.type
_entity.pdbx_description
1 polymer ?
#
loop_
_entity_poly.entity_id
_entity_poly.type
_entity_poly.pdbx_seq_one_letter_code
_entity_poly.pdbx_strand_id
1 'polypeptide(L)'
;MNSTVVVNLVAIDCCSCGVVFGLSEGHHRQLRRTGQRFFCPNGHSQSYTETEADRLRKQLATVEQQRDRARANATHYQDQAEATERVLRATRGQVTKLKKRVANGVCPCCNRSFANLARHMAGQHPDYAGDDDPSTTTSLPVGSA
;
A
#
# COMPACT_ATOMS: atom_id res chain seq x y z
N MET A 1 -46.17 12.32 -45.18
CA MET A 1 -45.95 11.85 -43.79
C MET A 1 -45.22 12.96 -43.06
N ASN A 2 -45.88 13.67 -42.15
CA ASN A 2 -45.26 14.75 -41.38
C ASN A 2 -44.55 14.13 -40.18
N SER A 3 -43.21 14.17 -40.18
CA SER A 3 -42.42 13.72 -39.04
C SER A 3 -42.37 14.85 -38.01
N THR A 4 -42.83 14.58 -36.79
CA THR A 4 -42.78 15.53 -35.68
C THR A 4 -41.51 15.29 -34.88
N VAL A 5 -40.67 16.32 -34.71
CA VAL A 5 -39.45 16.26 -33.91
C VAL A 5 -39.68 17.02 -32.60
N VAL A 6 -39.50 16.33 -31.47
CA VAL A 6 -39.54 16.93 -30.14
C VAL A 6 -38.11 17.24 -29.70
N VAL A 7 -37.83 18.48 -29.32
CA VAL A 7 -36.52 18.93 -28.85
C VAL A 7 -36.65 19.51 -27.43
N ASN A 8 -35.93 18.93 -26.48
CA ASN A 8 -35.81 19.48 -25.13
C ASN A 8 -34.69 20.53 -25.09
N LEU A 9 -35.02 21.73 -24.60
CA LEU A 9 -34.07 22.82 -24.42
C LEU A 9 -33.72 23.00 -22.95
N VAL A 10 -32.43 23.18 -22.68
CA VAL A 10 -31.89 23.56 -21.38
C VAL A 10 -31.51 25.04 -21.46
N ALA A 11 -32.04 25.84 -20.55
CA ALA A 11 -31.68 27.24 -20.43
C ALA A 11 -30.31 27.38 -19.74
N ILE A 12 -29.43 28.20 -20.32
CA ILE A 12 -28.12 28.53 -19.79
C ILE A 12 -27.87 30.03 -19.91
N ASP A 13 -27.04 30.58 -19.03
CA ASP A 13 -26.56 31.96 -19.09
C ASP A 13 -25.19 32.05 -19.77
N CYS A 14 -24.89 33.23 -20.34
CA CYS A 14 -23.55 33.54 -20.83
C CYS A 14 -22.67 34.06 -19.69
N CYS A 15 -21.51 33.44 -19.47
CA CYS A 15 -20.55 33.86 -18.44
C CYS A 15 -19.93 35.26 -18.66
N SER A 16 -20.08 35.84 -19.86
CA SER A 16 -19.57 37.18 -20.19
C SER A 16 -20.65 38.25 -20.13
N CYS A 17 -21.77 38.05 -20.82
CA CYS A 17 -22.81 39.07 -20.97
C CYS A 17 -24.14 38.76 -20.27
N GLY A 18 -24.26 37.60 -19.60
CA GLY A 18 -25.45 37.23 -18.82
C GLY A 18 -26.71 36.89 -19.62
N VAL A 19 -26.66 36.88 -20.96
CA VAL A 19 -27.83 36.54 -21.78
C VAL A 19 -28.25 35.09 -21.53
N VAL A 20 -29.53 34.86 -21.31
CA VAL A 20 -30.12 33.52 -21.16
C VAL A 20 -30.50 33.00 -22.54
N PHE A 21 -30.06 31.79 -22.88
CA PHE A 21 -30.38 31.13 -24.15
C PHE A 21 -30.51 29.61 -24.00
N GLY A 22 -31.17 28.98 -24.95
CA GLY A 22 -31.43 27.54 -24.94
C GLY A 22 -30.41 26.73 -25.73
N LEU A 23 -29.95 25.61 -25.17
CA LEU A 23 -29.27 24.55 -25.90
C LEU A 23 -30.11 23.29 -25.91
N SER A 24 -30.05 22.49 -26.98
CA SER A 24 -30.65 21.15 -26.93
C SER A 24 -29.99 20.31 -25.84
N GLU A 25 -30.77 19.48 -25.15
CA GLU A 25 -30.26 18.69 -24.03
C GLU A 25 -29.07 17.80 -24.43
N GLY A 26 -29.13 17.19 -25.61
CA GLY A 26 -28.03 16.41 -26.17
C GLY A 26 -26.76 17.22 -26.37
N HIS A 27 -26.88 18.43 -26.91
CA HIS A 27 -25.74 19.32 -27.14
C HIS A 27 -25.14 19.84 -25.82
N HIS A 28 -25.98 20.25 -24.87
CA HIS A 28 -25.54 20.67 -23.54
C HIS A 28 -24.75 19.55 -22.83
N ARG A 29 -25.25 18.30 -22.90
CA ARG A 29 -24.57 17.13 -22.33
C ARG A 29 -23.24 16.83 -23.01
N GLN A 30 -23.18 16.95 -24.34
CA GLN A 30 -21.94 16.78 -25.10
C GLN A 30 -20.90 17.82 -24.72
N LEU A 31 -21.25 19.10 -24.69
CA LEU A 31 -20.34 20.19 -24.33
C LEU A 31 -19.78 20.03 -22.91
N ARG A 32 -20.60 19.58 -21.94
CA ARG A 32 -20.14 19.29 -20.57
C ARG A 32 -19.15 18.13 -20.49
N ARG A 33 -19.27 17.14 -21.38
CA ARG A 33 -18.37 15.97 -21.42
C ARG A 33 -17.07 16.27 -22.15
N THR A 34 -17.14 16.99 -23.27
CA THR A 34 -15.99 17.24 -24.14
C THR A 34 -15.22 18.50 -23.75
N GLY A 35 -15.84 19.42 -23.02
CA GLY A 35 -15.28 20.74 -22.73
C GLY A 35 -15.13 21.62 -23.98
N GLN A 36 -15.81 21.26 -25.08
CA GLN A 36 -15.75 22.03 -26.33
C GLN A 36 -16.26 23.45 -26.14
N ARG A 37 -15.69 24.35 -26.95
CA ARG A 37 -16.05 25.75 -27.00
C ARG A 37 -17.39 25.93 -27.70
N PHE A 38 -18.28 26.73 -27.12
CA PHE A 38 -19.55 27.14 -27.70
C PHE A 38 -19.72 28.66 -27.56
N PHE A 39 -20.72 29.23 -28.22
CA PHE A 39 -20.92 30.67 -28.28
C PHE A 39 -22.34 31.05 -27.84
N CYS A 40 -22.47 32.17 -27.16
CA CYS A 40 -23.79 32.77 -26.92
C CYS A 40 -24.30 33.48 -28.19
N PRO A 41 -25.59 33.84 -28.26
CA PRO A 41 -26.15 34.57 -29.41
C PRO A 41 -25.44 35.89 -29.73
N ASN A 42 -24.80 36.50 -28.74
CA ASN A 42 -24.03 37.73 -28.90
C ASN A 42 -22.56 37.49 -29.32
N GLY A 43 -22.15 36.23 -29.51
CA GLY A 43 -20.81 35.87 -30.00
C GLY A 43 -19.73 35.63 -28.95
N HIS A 44 -20.03 35.66 -27.64
CA HIS A 44 -19.04 35.38 -26.60
C HIS A 44 -18.73 33.88 -26.52
N SER A 45 -17.44 33.55 -26.53
CA SER A 45 -16.94 32.19 -26.39
C SER A 45 -17.05 31.70 -24.95
N GLN A 46 -17.50 30.45 -24.80
CA GLN A 46 -17.67 29.77 -23.51
C GLN A 46 -17.24 28.32 -23.62
N SER A 47 -16.83 27.72 -22.50
CA SER A 47 -16.60 26.28 -22.39
C SER A 47 -16.82 25.83 -20.96
N TYR A 48 -17.28 24.58 -20.79
CA TYR A 48 -17.32 23.96 -19.47
C TYR A 48 -15.91 23.54 -19.10
N THR A 49 -15.29 24.29 -18.19
CA THR A 49 -13.96 23.98 -17.65
C THR A 49 -14.09 23.51 -16.21
N GLU A 50 -13.14 22.68 -15.78
CA GLU A 50 -13.04 22.29 -14.39
C GLU A 50 -12.69 23.52 -13.54
N THR A 51 -13.46 23.76 -12.47
CA THR A 51 -13.16 24.88 -11.57
C THR A 51 -11.92 24.56 -10.73
N GLU A 52 -11.24 25.59 -10.22
CA GLU A 52 -10.13 25.38 -9.29
C GLU A 52 -10.56 24.59 -8.04
N ALA A 53 -11.78 24.83 -7.55
CA ALA A 53 -12.35 24.07 -6.46
C ALA A 53 -12.50 22.57 -6.80
N ASP A 54 -12.95 22.22 -8.00
CA ASP A 54 -13.07 20.83 -8.43
C ASP A 54 -11.70 20.15 -8.55
N ARG A 55 -10.72 20.87 -9.11
CA ARG A 55 -9.34 20.39 -9.23
C ARG A 55 -8.73 20.11 -7.85
N LEU A 56 -8.91 21.04 -6.91
CA LEU A 56 -8.41 20.90 -5.54
C LEU A 56 -9.11 19.74 -4.82
N ARG A 57 -10.42 19.54 -4.99
CA ARG A 57 -11.13 18.38 -4.42
C ARG A 57 -10.57 17.06 -4.95
N LYS A 58 -10.32 16.95 -6.26
CA LYS A 58 -9.71 15.74 -6.85
C LYS A 58 -8.30 15.49 -6.33
N GLN A 59 -7.50 16.55 -6.17
CA GLN A 59 -6.16 16.45 -5.61
C GLN A 59 -6.19 15.99 -4.15
N LEU A 60 -7.05 16.58 -3.32
CA LEU A 60 -7.24 16.17 -1.92
C LEU A 60 -7.64 14.70 -1.83
N ALA A 61 -8.66 14.27 -2.58
CA ALA A 61 -9.08 12.87 -2.59
C ALA A 61 -7.94 11.91 -3.00
N THR A 62 -7.11 12.32 -3.97
CA THR A 62 -5.94 11.53 -4.40
C THR A 62 -4.91 11.42 -3.28
N VAL A 63 -4.57 12.53 -2.62
CA VAL A 63 -3.60 12.58 -1.53
C VAL A 63 -4.10 11.79 -0.32
N GLU A 64 -5.37 11.90 0.03
CA GLU A 64 -5.99 11.13 1.11
C GLU A 64 -5.91 9.62 0.82
N GLN A 65 -6.26 9.21 -0.41
CA GLN A 65 -6.14 7.82 -0.81
C GLN A 65 -4.69 7.31 -0.74
N GLN A 66 -3.71 8.11 -1.18
CA GLN A 66 -2.30 7.76 -1.10
C GLN A 66 -1.82 7.64 0.35
N ARG A 67 -2.21 8.59 1.21
CA ARG A 67 -1.90 8.56 2.65
C ARG A 67 -2.45 7.31 3.31
N ASP A 68 -3.69 6.96 3.02
CA ASP A 68 -4.36 5.83 3.66
C ASP A 68 -3.72 4.51 3.20
N ARG A 69 -3.37 4.39 1.91
CA ARG A 69 -2.58 3.25 1.40
C ARG A 69 -1.20 3.16 2.05
N ALA A 70 -0.49 4.28 2.18
CA ALA A 70 0.82 4.31 2.80
C ALA A 70 0.77 3.87 4.28
N ARG A 71 -0.25 4.32 5.02
CA ARG A 71 -0.50 3.90 6.40
C ARG A 71 -0.80 2.41 6.50
N ALA A 72 -1.72 1.90 5.68
CA ALA A 72 -2.07 0.49 5.66
C ALA A 72 -0.85 -0.40 5.36
N ASN A 73 -0.03 0.01 4.39
CA ASN A 73 1.21 -0.69 4.05
C ASN A 73 2.20 -0.66 5.22
N ALA A 74 2.40 0.50 5.85
CA ALA A 74 3.31 0.62 6.99
C ALA A 74 2.91 -0.31 8.15
N THR A 75 1.63 -0.32 8.52
CA THR A 75 1.11 -1.24 9.54
C THR A 75 1.31 -2.70 9.13
N HIS A 76 0.98 -3.05 7.89
CA HIS A 76 1.15 -4.41 7.38
C HIS A 76 2.61 -4.90 7.45
N TYR A 77 3.58 -4.06 7.08
CA TYR A 77 4.99 -4.42 7.17
C TYR A 77 5.49 -4.50 8.61
N GLN A 78 4.99 -3.64 9.51
CA GLN A 78 5.29 -3.71 10.94
C GLN A 78 4.78 -5.02 11.55
N ASP A 79 3.53 -5.40 11.27
CA ASP A 79 2.94 -6.64 11.76
C ASP A 79 3.69 -7.87 11.25
N GLN A 80 4.09 -7.87 9.97
CA GLN A 80 4.89 -8.94 9.40
C GLN A 80 6.28 -9.05 10.02
N ALA A 81 6.95 -7.91 10.23
CA ALA A 81 8.26 -7.88 10.87
C ALA A 81 8.18 -8.41 12.30
N GLU A 82 7.19 -7.97 13.07
CA GLU A 82 6.99 -8.43 14.45
C GLU A 82 6.64 -9.93 14.49
N ALA A 83 5.74 -10.40 13.62
CA ALA A 83 5.41 -11.81 13.53
C ALA A 83 6.65 -12.66 13.21
N THR A 84 7.46 -12.21 12.25
CA THR A 84 8.70 -12.88 11.87
C THR A 84 9.70 -12.92 13.03
N GLU A 85 9.89 -11.80 13.73
CA GLU A 85 10.77 -11.72 14.88
C GLU A 85 10.34 -12.67 16.01
N ARG A 86 9.03 -12.72 16.32
CA ARG A 86 8.47 -13.65 17.31
C ARG A 86 8.77 -15.11 16.94
N VAL A 87 8.58 -15.47 15.67
CA VAL A 87 8.89 -16.83 15.18
C VAL A 87 10.39 -17.11 15.28
N LEU A 88 11.25 -16.19 14.83
CA LEU A 88 12.70 -16.34 14.90
C LEU A 88 13.19 -16.49 16.34
N ARG A 89 12.64 -15.72 17.27
CA ARG A 89 12.98 -15.82 18.70
C ARG A 89 12.58 -17.18 19.26
N ALA A 90 11.38 -17.68 18.93
CA ALA A 90 10.91 -18.98 19.38
C ALA A 90 11.76 -20.13 18.80
N THR A 91 12.05 -20.11 17.50
CA THR A 91 12.88 -21.13 16.84
C THR A 91 14.30 -21.14 17.38
N ARG A 92 14.92 -19.96 17.55
CA ARG A 92 16.24 -19.81 18.20
C ARG A 92 16.23 -20.46 19.58
N GLY A 93 15.23 -20.16 20.42
CA GLY A 93 15.10 -20.77 21.74
C GLY A 93 15.03 -22.30 21.71
N GLN A 94 14.29 -22.88 20.76
CA GLN A 94 14.22 -24.34 20.60
C GLN A 94 15.55 -24.94 20.13
N VAL A 95 16.22 -24.29 19.17
CA VAL A 95 17.54 -24.70 18.66
C VAL A 95 18.58 -24.66 19.78
N THR A 96 18.66 -23.56 20.54
CA THR A 96 19.57 -23.45 21.69
C THR A 96 19.29 -24.53 22.73
N LYS A 97 18.02 -24.79 23.06
CA LYS A 97 17.65 -25.84 24.01
C LYS A 97 18.03 -27.24 23.52
N LEU A 98 17.91 -27.49 22.21
CA LEU A 98 18.32 -28.74 21.57
C LEU A 98 19.84 -28.90 21.59
N LYS A 99 20.58 -27.87 21.16
CA LYS A 99 22.06 -27.85 21.19
C LYS A 99 22.59 -28.12 22.59
N LYS A 100 22.05 -27.44 23.61
CA LYS A 100 22.44 -27.67 25.02
C LYS A 100 22.17 -29.09 25.50
N ARG A 101 21.05 -29.71 25.09
CA ARG A 101 20.76 -31.11 25.44
C ARG A 101 21.75 -32.08 24.79
N VAL A 102 22.02 -31.90 23.51
CA VAL A 102 22.95 -32.76 22.76
C VAL A 102 24.39 -32.58 23.27
N ALA A 103 24.81 -31.35 23.56
CA ALA A 103 26.09 -31.04 24.22
C ALA A 103 26.28 -31.81 25.53
N ASN A 104 25.22 -31.88 26.34
CA ASN A 104 25.20 -32.61 27.62
C ASN A 104 25.00 -34.13 27.45
N GLY A 105 24.98 -34.64 26.22
CA GLY A 105 24.82 -36.07 25.92
C GLY A 105 23.40 -36.60 26.18
N VAL A 106 22.38 -35.76 26.13
CA VAL A 106 20.97 -36.13 26.39
C VAL A 106 20.20 -36.27 25.06
N CYS A 107 19.53 -37.42 24.83
CA CYS A 107 18.70 -37.61 23.64
C CYS A 107 17.47 -36.68 23.68
N PRO A 108 17.25 -35.88 22.61
CA PRO A 108 16.10 -34.96 22.52
C PRO A 108 14.73 -35.66 22.54
N CYS A 109 14.77 -36.93 22.16
CA CYS A 109 13.66 -37.82 21.88
C CYS A 109 13.04 -38.46 23.14
N CYS A 110 13.86 -38.99 24.04
CA CYS A 110 13.42 -39.77 25.21
C CYS A 110 14.12 -39.38 26.52
N ASN A 111 14.87 -38.27 26.52
CA ASN A 111 15.56 -37.69 27.68
C ASN A 111 16.58 -38.62 28.38
N ARG A 112 16.99 -39.70 27.71
CA ARG A 112 18.07 -40.58 28.19
C ARG A 112 19.43 -39.89 28.04
N SER A 113 20.28 -40.03 29.05
CA SER A 113 21.65 -39.53 29.06
C SER A 113 22.64 -40.62 28.63
N PHE A 114 23.56 -40.28 27.74
CA PHE A 114 24.61 -41.16 27.25
C PHE A 114 25.97 -40.63 27.72
N ALA A 115 26.55 -41.28 28.74
CA ALA A 115 27.81 -40.83 29.35
C ALA A 115 28.98 -40.75 28.35
N ASN A 116 29.03 -41.67 27.38
CA ASN A 116 30.06 -41.65 26.33
C ASN A 116 29.89 -40.46 25.37
N LEU A 117 28.66 -40.10 25.03
CA LEU A 117 28.39 -38.92 24.20
C LEU A 117 28.74 -37.64 24.96
N ALA A 118 28.32 -37.51 26.23
CA ALA A 118 28.65 -36.34 27.04
C ALA A 118 30.17 -36.11 27.13
N ARG A 119 30.94 -37.18 27.39
CA ARG A 119 32.41 -37.12 27.42
C ARG A 119 33.01 -36.78 26.05
N HIS A 120 32.48 -37.37 24.99
CA HIS A 120 32.89 -37.08 23.62
C HIS A 120 32.69 -35.60 23.29
N MET A 121 31.50 -35.04 23.55
CA MET A 121 31.18 -33.63 23.29
C MET A 121 32.07 -32.72 24.14
N ALA A 122 32.27 -33.01 25.43
CA ALA A 122 33.13 -32.21 26.30
C ALA A 122 34.61 -32.21 25.87
N GLY A 123 35.11 -33.30 25.28
CA GLY A 123 36.50 -33.40 24.85
C GLY A 123 36.74 -32.90 23.42
N GLN A 124 35.88 -33.25 22.47
CA GLN A 124 36.07 -32.97 21.04
C GLN A 124 35.30 -31.72 20.57
N HIS A 125 34.28 -31.30 21.30
CA HIS A 125 33.36 -30.23 20.92
C HIS A 125 33.03 -29.27 22.09
N PRO A 126 34.03 -28.69 22.78
CA PRO A 126 33.80 -27.83 23.94
C PRO A 126 32.93 -26.60 23.62
N ASP A 127 33.00 -26.08 22.39
CA ASP A 127 32.29 -24.86 21.97
C ASP A 127 30.92 -25.10 21.32
N TYR A 128 30.49 -26.37 21.19
CA TYR A 128 29.26 -26.72 20.47
C TYR A 128 27.98 -26.07 21.06
N ALA A 129 28.00 -25.71 22.34
CA ALA A 129 26.89 -25.02 23.01
C ALA A 129 27.03 -23.49 23.06
N GLY A 130 28.18 -22.92 22.65
CA GLY A 130 28.58 -21.54 22.92
C GLY A 130 28.36 -20.51 21.81
N ASP A 131 28.33 -20.92 20.53
CA ASP A 131 28.48 -19.96 19.42
C ASP A 131 27.19 -19.55 18.68
N ASP A 132 26.16 -19.11 19.41
CA ASP A 132 25.03 -18.40 18.78
C ASP A 132 24.64 -17.14 19.59
N ASP A 133 25.56 -16.18 19.72
CA ASP A 133 25.19 -14.81 20.07
C ASP A 133 24.85 -14.02 18.79
N PRO A 134 23.57 -13.69 18.53
CA PRO A 134 23.17 -12.98 17.33
C PRO A 134 23.60 -11.50 17.29
N SER A 135 24.25 -10.94 18.33
CA SER A 135 24.80 -9.56 18.25
C SER A 135 25.96 -9.41 17.27
N THR A 136 26.54 -10.51 16.79
CA THR A 136 27.73 -10.51 15.91
C THR A 136 27.39 -10.76 14.43
N THR A 137 26.10 -10.69 14.05
CA THR A 137 25.74 -10.72 12.63
C THR A 137 25.88 -9.31 12.06
N THR A 138 27.05 -9.02 11.49
CA THR A 138 27.36 -7.84 10.68
C THR A 138 26.14 -7.43 9.86
N SER A 139 25.63 -6.24 10.17
CA SER A 139 24.68 -5.49 9.36
C SER A 139 25.12 -5.49 7.90
N LEU A 140 24.40 -6.22 7.05
CA LEU A 140 24.49 -6.06 5.61
C LEU A 140 24.06 -4.61 5.28
N PRO A 141 24.86 -3.83 4.53
CA PRO A 141 24.47 -2.49 4.16
C PRO A 141 23.21 -2.58 3.30
N VAL A 142 22.15 -1.88 3.72
CA VAL A 142 21.00 -1.59 2.86
C VAL A 142 21.51 -0.70 1.73
N GLY A 143 21.84 -1.34 0.61
CA GLY A 143 22.27 -0.67 -0.61
C GLY A 143 21.17 0.27 -1.09
N SER A 144 21.46 1.57 -1.03
CA SER A 144 20.64 2.61 -1.64
C SER A 144 20.95 2.64 -3.14
N ALA A 145 19.94 2.44 -3.98
CA ALA A 145 19.93 2.82 -5.39
C ALA A 145 18.49 3.14 -5.82
#